data_AF-A0A821E964-F1
#
_entry.id   AF-A0A821E964-F1
#
_cell.length_a   1.000
_cell.length_b   1.000
_cell.length_c   1.000
_cell.angle_alpha   90.00
_cell.angle_beta   90.00
_cell.angle_gamma   90.00
#
_symmetry.space_group_name_H-M   'P 1'
#
loop_
_entity.id
_entity.type
_entity.pdbx_description
1 polymer ?
#
loop_
_entity_poly.entity_id
_entity_poly.type
_entity_poly.pdbx_seq_one_letter_code
_entity_poly.pdbx_strand_id
1 'polypeptide(L)' 'DMYTTLNACRSYLYTTARAVDKNITSKKDCAGVILYCAEKATQLCLDGIQVLGGNGYINDYPTSRLLRDAKLYEIGAGTS' A
#
# COMPACT_ATOMS: atom_id res chain seq x y z
N ASP A 1 3.96 7.13 12.92
CA ASP A 1 4.46 6.91 11.56
C ASP A 1 3.42 6.25 10.65
N MET A 2 2.98 5.02 10.94
CA MET A 2 2.00 4.27 10.13
C MET A 2 0.74 5.06 9.73
N TYR A 3 0.13 5.78 10.69
CA TYR A 3 -1.04 6.62 10.45
C TYR A 3 -0.78 7.76 9.44
N THR A 4 0.39 8.40 9.55
CA THR A 4 0.78 9.49 8.64
C THR A 4 0.99 8.98 7.23
N THR A 5 1.69 7.85 7.08
CA THR A 5 1.89 7.17 5.79
C THR A 5 0.56 6.77 5.14
N LEU A 6 -0.38 6.23 5.92
CA LEU A 6 -1.72 5.89 5.42
C LEU A 6 -2.44 7.13 4.89
N ASN A 7 -2.39 8.26 5.61
CA ASN A 7 -3.01 9.50 5.16
C ASN A 7 -2.35 10.06 3.90
N ALA A 8 -1.02 9.97 3.78
CA ALA A 8 -0.30 10.35 2.56
C ALA A 8 -0.74 9.49 1.36
N CYS A 9 -0.79 8.17 1.52
CA CYS A 9 -1.25 7.25 0.48
C CYS A 9 -2.70 7.55 0.05
N ARG A 10 -3.61 7.73 1.01
CA ARG A 10 -5.02 8.06 0.74
C ARG A 10 -5.16 9.38 0.00
N SER A 11 -4.42 10.41 0.43
CA SER A 11 -4.45 11.73 -0.22
C SER A 11 -3.98 11.64 -1.67
N TYR A 12 -2.89 10.92 -1.92
CA TYR A 12 -2.36 10.75 -3.27
C TYR A 12 -3.34 9.95 -4.15
N LEU A 13 -3.82 8.81 -3.66
CA LEU A 13 -4.80 7.97 -4.36
C LEU A 13 -6.06 8.75 -4.74
N TYR A 14 -6.70 9.41 -3.77
CA TYR A 14 -7.96 10.11 -4.02
C TYR A 14 -7.79 11.36 -4.88
N THR A 15 -6.64 12.02 -4.82
CA THR A 15 -6.36 13.17 -5.69
C THR A 15 -6.19 12.73 -7.13
N THR A 16 -5.44 11.65 -7.37
CA THR A 16 -5.29 11.07 -8.71
C THR A 16 -6.61 10.52 -9.24
N ALA A 17 -7.37 9.79 -8.42
CA ALA A 17 -8.69 9.29 -8.81
C ALA A 17 -9.65 10.42 -9.21
N ARG A 18 -9.73 11.49 -8.41
CA ARG A 18 -10.56 12.66 -8.74
C ARG A 18 -10.13 13.36 -10.04
N ALA A 19 -8.85 13.33 -10.39
CA ALA A 19 -8.37 13.88 -11.66
C ALA A 19 -8.84 13.00 -12.84
N VAL A 20 -8.72 11.68 -12.69
CA VAL A 20 -9.19 10.69 -13.68
C VAL A 20 -10.71 10.80 -13.90
N ASP A 21 -11.50 10.93 -12.82
CA ASP A 21 -12.97 11.11 -12.92
C ASP A 21 -13.35 12.38 -13.70
N LYS A 22 -12.49 13.40 -13.70
CA LYS A 22 -12.66 14.64 -14.48
C LYS A 22 -12.09 14.55 -15.89
N ASN A 23 -11.70 13.36 -16.36
CA ASN A 23 -10.99 13.12 -17.61
C ASN A 23 -9.62 13.81 -17.72
N ILE A 24 -9.02 14.19 -16.59
CA ILE A 24 -7.64 14.71 -16.52
C ILE A 24 -6.74 13.54 -16.13
N THR A 25 -6.40 12.71 -17.12
CA THR A 25 -5.66 11.46 -16.90
C THR A 25 -4.17 11.64 -17.16
N SER A 26 -3.36 11.29 -16.17
CA SER A 26 -1.89 11.28 -16.26
C SER A 26 -1.37 9.87 -15.97
N LYS A 27 -0.78 9.22 -16.99
CA LYS A 27 -0.20 7.88 -16.83
C LYS A 27 0.90 7.85 -15.76
N LYS A 28 1.66 8.95 -15.65
CA LYS A 28 2.71 9.11 -14.64
C LYS A 28 2.12 9.15 -13.24
N ASP A 29 1.03 9.88 -13.03
CA ASP A 29 0.41 9.97 -11.71
C ASP A 29 -0.28 8.67 -11.31
N CYS A 30 -0.92 7.96 -12.26
CA CYS A 30 -1.48 6.64 -12.00
C CYS A 30 -0.40 5.61 -11.63
N ALA A 31 0.72 5.60 -12.38
CA ALA A 31 1.86 4.73 -12.09
C ALA A 31 2.52 5.08 -10.74
N GLY A 32 2.68 6.37 -10.45
CA GLY A 32 3.24 6.83 -9.18
C GLY A 32 2.38 6.47 -7.98
N VAL A 33 1.05 6.55 -8.10
CA VAL A 33 0.11 6.15 -7.03
C VAL A 33 0.25 4.68 -6.70
N ILE A 34 0.21 3.79 -7.70
CA ILE A 34 0.27 2.35 -7.44
C ILE A 34 1.63 1.94 -6.88
N LEU A 35 2.73 2.49 -7.43
CA LEU A 35 4.08 2.28 -6.93
C LEU A 35 4.18 2.66 -5.45
N TYR A 36 3.82 3.90 -5.12
CA TYR A 36 3.94 4.41 -3.76
C TYR A 36 3.05 3.64 -2.78
N CYS A 37 1.79 3.37 -3.15
CA CYS A 37 0.87 2.69 -2.25
C CYS A 37 1.26 1.21 -2.03
N ALA A 38 1.77 0.52 -3.06
CA ALA A 38 2.19 -0.88 -2.95
C ALA A 38 3.38 -1.03 -1.99
N GLU A 39 4.43 -0.24 -2.18
CA GLU A 39 5.62 -0.29 -1.31
C GLU A 39 5.27 0.08 0.13
N LYS A 40 4.41 1.09 0.33
CA LYS A 40 3.95 1.47 1.67
C LYS A 40 3.06 0.41 2.30
N ALA A 41 2.23 -0.31 1.54
CA ALA A 41 1.44 -1.41 2.08
C ALA A 41 2.33 -2.52 2.67
N THR A 42 3.39 -2.90 1.95
CA THR A 42 4.38 -3.87 2.45
C THR A 42 5.08 -3.36 3.70
N GLN A 43 5.59 -2.12 3.67
CA GLN A 43 6.28 -1.51 4.82
C GLN A 43 5.38 -1.53 6.07
N LEU A 44 4.13 -1.08 5.94
CA LEU A 44 3.19 -1.03 7.07
C LEU A 44 2.80 -2.42 7.58
N CYS A 45 2.74 -3.43 6.71
CA CYS A 45 2.52 -4.81 7.16
C CYS A 45 3.73 -5.34 7.95
N LEU A 46 4.95 -5.04 7.53
CA LEU A 46 6.18 -5.40 8.28
C LEU A 46 6.23 -4.70 9.64
N ASP A 47 5.91 -3.41 9.70
CA ASP A 47 5.81 -2.66 10.97
C ASP A 47 4.75 -3.30 11.89
N GLY A 48 3.61 -3.71 11.31
CA GLY A 48 2.56 -4.43 12.04
C GLY A 48 3.04 -5.76 12.62
N ILE A 49 3.81 -6.55 11.86
CA ILE A 49 4.44 -7.78 12.37
C ILE A 49 5.40 -7.45 13.51
N GLN A 50 6.23 -6.43 13.35
CA GLN A 50 7.19 -6.01 14.36
C GLN A 50 6.52 -5.61 15.68
N VAL A 51 5.38 -4.92 15.62
CA VAL A 51 4.58 -4.54 16.81
C VAL A 51 4.00 -5.77 17.52
N LEU A 52 3.56 -6.78 16.76
CA LEU A 52 2.98 -8.00 17.31
C LEU A 52 4.02 -9.03 17.76
N GLY A 53 5.29 -8.85 17.41
CA GLY A 53 6.36 -9.83 17.66
C GLY A 53 6.05 -11.18 17.02
N GLY A 54 6.27 -12.28 17.76
CA GLY A 54 6.00 -13.64 17.28
C GLY A 54 4.55 -13.85 16.81
N ASN A 55 3.59 -13.17 17.44
CA ASN A 55 2.18 -13.25 17.08
C ASN A 55 1.89 -12.67 15.69
N GLY A 56 2.75 -11.79 15.17
CA GLY A 56 2.63 -11.26 13.82
C GLY A 56 2.88 -12.29 12.72
N TYR A 57 3.55 -13.41 13.05
CA TYR A 57 3.91 -14.47 12.11
C TYR A 57 2.91 -15.64 12.07
N ILE A 58 2.20 -15.88 13.17
CA ILE A 58 1.25 -17.00 13.27
C ILE A 58 -0.09 -16.67 12.61
N ASN A 59 -0.93 -17.68 12.40
CA ASN A 59 -2.20 -17.51 11.68
C ASN A 59 -3.37 -17.02 12.56
N ASP A 60 -3.18 -16.90 13.87
CA ASP A 60 -4.18 -16.38 14.80
C ASP A 60 -4.46 -14.88 14.57
N TYR A 61 -3.47 -14.17 13.98
CA TYR A 61 -3.60 -12.78 13.57
C TYR A 61 -3.45 -12.66 12.05
N PRO A 62 -4.22 -11.77 11.39
CA PRO A 62 -4.21 -11.67 9.93
C PRO A 62 -2.91 -11.07 9.38
N THR A 63 -2.03 -10.52 10.21
CA THR A 63 -0.89 -9.68 9.81
C THR A 63 0.06 -10.37 8.84
N SER A 64 0.42 -11.64 9.09
CA SER A 64 1.29 -12.39 8.17
C SER A 64 0.63 -12.62 6.81
N ARG A 65 -0.70 -12.85 6.78
CA ARG A 65 -1.47 -12.96 5.54
C ARG A 65 -1.50 -11.63 4.80
N LEU A 66 -1.77 -10.53 5.50
CA LEU A 66 -1.79 -9.20 4.90
C LEU A 66 -0.45 -8.82 4.28
N LEU A 67 0.68 -9.19 4.90
CA LEU A 67 2.00 -9.00 4.29
C LEU A 67 2.16 -9.76 2.98
N ARG A 68 1.73 -11.02 2.93
CA ARG A 68 1.79 -11.84 1.71
C ARG A 68 0.90 -11.27 0.61
N ASP A 69 -0.30 -10.80 0.97
CA ASP A 69 -1.22 -10.15 0.05
C ASP A 69 -0.63 -8.84 -0.49
N ALA A 70 -0.04 -8.02 0.39
CA ALA A 70 0.57 -6.73 0.03
C ALA A 70 1.72 -6.90 -0.96
N LYS A 71 2.51 -7.97 -0.84
CA LYS A 71 3.61 -8.24 -1.77
C LYS A 71 3.18 -8.45 -3.21
N LEU A 72 1.95 -8.91 -3.44
CA LEU A 72 1.45 -9.03 -4.80
C LEU A 72 1.29 -7.67 -5.48
N TYR A 73 1.01 -6.59 -4.74
CA TYR A 73 0.81 -5.26 -5.31
C TYR A 73 2.09 -4.65 -5.90
N GLU A 74 3.27 -5.07 -5.45
CA GLU A 74 4.56 -4.66 -6.02
C GLU A 74 4.88 -5.36 -7.35
N ILE A 75 4.07 -6.34 -7.78
CA ILE A 75 4.40 -7.21 -8.93
C ILE A 75 3.23 -7.26 -9.93
N GLY A 76 2.01 -7.47 -9.43
CA GLY A 76 0.85 -7.87 -10.23
C GLY A 76 0.33 -6.82 -11.22
N ALA A 77 0.71 -5.55 -11.07
CA ALA A 77 0.24 -4.45 -11.91
C ALA A 77 1.38 -3.64 -12.54
N GLY A 78 2.57 -4.24 -12.63
CA GLY A 78 3.82 -3.58 -13.00
C GLY A 78 4.76 -3.52 -11.80
N THR A 79 6.00 -3.95 -11.99
CA THR A 79 7.03 -3.93 -10.95
C THR A 79 7.53 -2.52 -10.72
N SER A 80 7.96 -2.24 -9.48
CA SER A 80 8.76 -1.04 -9.14
C SER A 80 10.03 -0.92 -10.00
#